data_AF-A0AAI9SX11-F1
#
_entry.id   AF-A0AAI9SX11-F1
#
_cell.length_a   1.000
_cell.length_b   1.000
_cell.length_c   1.000
_cell.angle_alpha   90.00
_cell.angle_beta   90.00
_cell.angle_gamma   90.00
#
_symmetry.space_group_name_H-M   'P 1'
#
loop_
_entity.id
_entity.type
_entity.pdbx_description
1 polymer ?
#
loop_
_entity_poly.entity_id
_entity_poly.type
_entity_poly.pdbx_seq_one_letter_code
_entity_poly.pdbx_strand_id
1 'polypeptide(L)'
;MLQFVRSVTASARLAATAQSVRPALSSLLPSKRTINRILFDHDSNITYGKMIPLLTHIYDNLATPSKIEIPKNIRGSDLMVFRKLLATIRTQTQSINSHLFALENEIVEQSAEMGDLDAITILAFEKIRQYLKRETVVSPADKEDYQTAQKLIEELTDLKHPLVFKLAGDLALERSMWDQAHSYYTQFLKVENDTIEAGHVCYQLGYYHYANPQQSIRDYNQAKSWFLKCIELTDLDLYSVKAHYYVGQIYLNELTTTPKSESESKSESELIKRAKYHWEISASKGLIESFSSLGFLEMNKLNNCILAIEWFKLGLESDRTDCLCLVGQFDCYFKMKEWPRARKIWMNLNDLREKIESVKKKSGGGGGSSNDIVPENMRESFNRNDALLNSFFSGRENEFKELEERGYGL
;
A
#
# COMPACT_ATOMS: atom_id res chain seq x y z
N MET A 1 -17.12 4.72 28.44
CA MET A 1 -17.20 5.28 27.08
C MET A 1 -16.76 6.76 27.06
N LEU A 2 -17.56 7.74 27.50
CA LEU A 2 -17.18 9.17 27.51
C LEU A 2 -15.92 9.52 28.34
N GLN A 3 -15.65 8.82 29.45
CA GLN A 3 -14.42 9.03 30.25
C GLN A 3 -13.14 8.51 29.58
N PHE A 4 -13.25 7.50 28.72
CA PHE A 4 -12.12 6.96 27.96
C PHE A 4 -11.73 7.87 26.79
N VAL A 5 -12.72 8.44 26.09
CA VAL A 5 -12.40 9.41 25.02
C VAL A 5 -11.69 10.64 25.61
N ARG A 6 -12.05 11.03 26.84
CA ARG A 6 -11.35 12.08 27.59
C ARG A 6 -9.96 11.71 28.13
N SER A 7 -9.61 10.43 28.28
CA SER A 7 -8.25 9.99 28.69
C SER A 7 -7.33 9.80 27.48
N VAL A 8 -7.87 9.25 26.40
CA VAL A 8 -7.18 9.07 25.10
C VAL A 8 -6.75 10.41 24.50
N THR A 9 -7.57 11.46 24.64
CA THR A 9 -7.32 12.85 24.22
C THR A 9 -6.22 13.55 25.03
N ALA A 10 -5.76 12.96 26.15
CA ALA A 10 -4.67 13.53 26.96
C ALA A 10 -3.29 12.98 26.57
N SER A 11 -3.19 11.69 26.27
CA SER A 11 -1.92 11.00 26.00
C SER A 11 -1.42 11.11 24.55
N ALA A 12 -2.28 11.51 23.59
CA ALA A 12 -1.88 11.78 22.20
C ALA A 12 -1.27 13.18 21.97
N ARG A 13 -1.05 13.95 23.04
CA ARG A 13 -0.57 15.34 22.98
C ARG A 13 0.94 15.43 22.74
N LEU A 14 1.37 15.08 21.52
CA LEU A 14 2.59 15.64 20.97
C LEU A 14 2.25 17.05 20.46
N ALA A 15 2.74 18.03 21.20
CA ALA A 15 2.59 19.45 20.96
C ALA A 15 2.97 19.81 19.51
N ALA A 16 1.97 20.18 18.71
CA ALA A 16 2.17 20.97 17.50
C ALA A 16 2.46 22.44 17.89
N THR A 17 3.56 22.68 18.58
CA THR A 17 4.10 24.03 18.79
C THR A 17 4.85 24.47 17.54
N ALA A 18 4.13 25.03 16.59
CA ALA A 18 4.62 26.06 15.68
C ALA A 18 3.43 26.76 15.03
N GLN A 19 3.12 27.97 15.48
CA GLN A 19 2.30 28.94 14.75
C GLN A 19 3.05 29.35 13.47
N SER A 20 3.17 28.44 12.50
CA SER A 20 3.24 28.85 11.10
C SER A 20 1.80 29.10 10.64
N VAL A 21 1.58 30.15 9.87
CA VAL A 21 0.25 30.56 9.39
C VAL A 21 -0.40 29.38 8.68
N ARG A 22 -1.33 28.70 9.37
CA ARG A 22 -2.04 27.54 8.85
C ARG A 22 -2.83 28.00 7.62
N PRO A 23 -2.64 27.38 6.44
CA PRO A 23 -3.32 27.80 5.24
C PRO A 23 -4.83 27.63 5.39
N ALA A 24 -5.61 28.46 4.70
CA ALA A 24 -7.06 28.35 4.74
C ALA A 24 -7.51 26.98 4.23
N LEU A 25 -8.48 26.35 4.89
CA LEU A 25 -8.98 25.03 4.52
C LEU A 25 -9.46 24.98 3.07
N SER A 26 -10.04 26.08 2.57
CA SER A 26 -10.46 26.22 1.17
C SER A 26 -9.34 26.13 0.14
N SER A 27 -8.08 26.42 0.52
CA SER A 27 -6.92 26.24 -0.37
C SER A 27 -6.39 24.80 -0.41
N LEU A 28 -6.76 23.98 0.57
CA LEU A 28 -6.33 22.59 0.68
C LEU A 28 -7.35 21.61 0.10
N LEU A 29 -8.63 21.99 0.08
CA LEU A 29 -9.71 21.15 -0.41
C LEU A 29 -9.92 21.31 -1.93
N PRO A 30 -10.39 20.26 -2.62
CA PRO A 30 -10.70 20.32 -4.04
C PRO A 30 -11.97 21.15 -4.32
N SER A 31 -12.29 21.30 -5.61
CA SER A 31 -13.46 22.07 -6.03
C SER A 31 -14.77 21.57 -5.39
N LYS A 32 -15.73 22.49 -5.18
CA LYS A 32 -17.09 22.16 -4.69
C LYS A 32 -17.77 21.03 -5.48
N ARG A 33 -17.53 20.96 -6.80
CA ARG A 33 -18.08 19.89 -7.66
C ARG A 33 -17.53 18.52 -7.27
N THR A 34 -16.22 18.42 -7.02
CA THR A 34 -15.55 17.20 -6.58
C THR A 34 -16.08 16.76 -5.22
N ILE A 35 -16.23 17.69 -4.29
CA ILE A 35 -16.75 17.41 -2.94
C ILE A 35 -18.20 16.91 -3.00
N ASN A 36 -19.07 17.57 -3.77
CA ASN A 36 -20.45 17.13 -3.93
C ASN A 36 -20.57 15.74 -4.55
N ARG A 37 -19.67 15.39 -5.49
CA ARG A 37 -19.62 14.04 -6.06
C ARG A 37 -19.25 13.01 -5.00
N ILE A 38 -18.20 13.27 -4.22
CA ILE A 38 -17.78 12.35 -3.14
C ILE A 38 -18.87 12.19 -2.08
N LEU A 39 -19.56 13.29 -1.71
CA LEU A 39 -20.67 13.22 -0.76
C LEU A 39 -21.85 12.41 -1.30
N PHE A 40 -22.11 12.49 -2.61
CA PHE A 40 -23.14 11.68 -3.27
C PHE A 40 -22.74 10.21 -3.33
N ASP A 41 -21.50 9.90 -3.69
CA ASP A 41 -20.98 8.52 -3.77
C ASP A 41 -21.00 7.81 -2.41
N HIS A 42 -21.03 8.56 -1.30
CA HIS A 42 -21.14 8.04 0.07
C HIS A 42 -22.53 8.18 0.70
N ASP A 43 -23.58 8.46 -0.10
CA ASP A 43 -24.97 8.63 0.37
C ASP A 43 -25.09 9.58 1.58
N SER A 44 -24.31 10.66 1.58
CA SER A 44 -24.27 11.57 2.72
C SER A 44 -25.57 12.35 2.87
N ASN A 45 -26.14 12.34 4.07
CA ASN A 45 -27.26 13.20 4.44
C ASN A 45 -26.85 14.68 4.62
N ILE A 46 -25.55 14.98 4.58
CA ILE A 46 -25.01 16.32 4.79
C ILE A 46 -24.57 16.94 3.47
N THR A 47 -25.05 18.15 3.20
CA THR A 47 -24.67 18.93 2.02
C THR A 47 -23.37 19.71 2.27
N TYR A 48 -22.66 20.04 1.19
CA TYR A 48 -21.48 20.91 1.20
C TYR A 48 -21.62 22.15 2.09
N GLY A 49 -22.79 22.80 2.03
CA GLY A 49 -23.07 24.02 2.80
C GLY A 49 -23.10 23.83 4.31
N LYS A 50 -23.38 22.62 4.80
CA LYS A 50 -23.33 22.27 6.22
C LYS A 50 -21.97 21.67 6.62
N MET A 51 -21.37 20.89 5.74
CA MET A 51 -20.08 20.24 5.98
C MET A 51 -18.94 21.26 6.10
N ILE A 52 -18.80 22.18 5.14
CA ILE A 52 -17.64 23.08 5.09
C ILE A 52 -17.50 23.98 6.32
N PRO A 53 -18.58 24.63 6.82
CA PRO A 53 -18.50 25.41 8.05
C PRO A 53 -18.07 24.57 9.25
N LEU A 54 -18.56 23.34 9.37
CA LEU A 54 -18.17 22.44 10.46
C LEU A 54 -16.72 22.01 10.35
N LEU A 55 -16.28 21.57 9.15
CA LEU A 55 -14.88 21.20 8.92
C LEU A 55 -13.93 22.37 9.16
N THR A 56 -14.33 23.58 8.78
CA THR A 56 -13.54 24.80 9.03
C THR A 56 -13.48 25.08 10.53
N HIS A 57 -14.61 24.95 11.25
CA HIS A 57 -14.64 25.13 12.70
C HIS A 57 -13.73 24.13 13.44
N ILE A 58 -13.76 22.85 13.06
CA ILE A 58 -12.86 21.82 13.62
C ILE A 58 -11.41 22.16 13.27
N TYR A 59 -11.14 22.52 12.02
CA TYR A 59 -9.81 22.86 11.52
C TYR A 59 -9.19 24.08 12.23
N ASP A 60 -9.98 25.11 12.51
CA ASP A 60 -9.52 26.30 13.21
C ASP A 60 -9.25 26.04 14.70
N ASN A 61 -9.96 25.07 15.28
CA ASN A 61 -9.85 24.71 16.70
C ASN A 61 -8.99 23.49 16.99
N LEU A 62 -8.20 22.96 16.04
CA LEU A 62 -7.30 21.80 16.28
C LEU A 62 -6.30 22.04 17.44
N ALA A 63 -5.96 23.29 17.76
CA ALA A 63 -5.08 23.59 18.90
C ALA A 63 -5.81 23.56 20.26
N THR A 64 -7.14 23.70 20.25
CA THR A 64 -8.00 23.64 21.43
C THR A 64 -9.23 22.78 21.16
N PRO A 65 -9.08 21.44 21.12
CA PRO A 65 -10.19 20.51 20.83
C PRO A 65 -11.39 20.68 21.76
N SER A 66 -11.16 21.10 23.01
CA SER A 66 -12.22 21.35 23.99
C SER A 66 -13.20 22.48 23.63
N LYS A 67 -12.90 23.29 22.61
CA LYS A 67 -13.77 24.36 22.10
C LYS A 67 -14.57 23.94 20.87
N ILE A 68 -14.39 22.72 20.39
CA ILE A 68 -15.12 22.21 19.22
C ILE A 68 -16.56 21.92 19.66
N GLU A 69 -17.50 22.68 19.13
CA GLU A 69 -18.93 22.47 19.37
C GLU A 69 -19.59 21.91 18.12
N ILE A 70 -19.97 20.63 18.17
CA ILE A 70 -20.66 19.98 17.07
C ILE A 70 -22.16 20.19 17.23
N PRO A 71 -22.87 20.71 16.21
CA PRO A 71 -24.31 20.85 16.24
C PRO A 71 -25.00 19.51 16.52
N LYS A 72 -26.00 19.50 17.41
CA LYS A 72 -26.76 18.30 17.83
C LYS A 72 -27.43 17.53 16.68
N ASN A 73 -27.53 18.18 15.52
CA ASN A 73 -28.20 17.66 14.33
C ASN A 73 -27.28 16.74 13.50
N ILE A 74 -25.99 16.70 13.84
CA ILE A 74 -24.96 15.92 13.17
C ILE A 74 -24.66 14.70 14.03
N ARG A 75 -24.49 13.53 13.41
CA ARG A 75 -24.12 12.29 14.09
C ARG A 75 -22.64 11.98 13.90
N GLY A 76 -22.07 11.15 14.77
CA GLY A 76 -20.68 10.69 14.62
C GLY A 76 -20.44 9.97 13.29
N SER A 77 -21.44 9.23 12.78
CA SER A 77 -21.34 8.60 11.46
C SER A 77 -21.21 9.60 10.31
N ASP A 78 -21.81 10.80 10.43
CA ASP A 78 -21.68 11.83 9.40
C ASP A 78 -20.28 12.46 9.40
N LEU A 79 -19.63 12.55 10.56
CA LEU A 79 -18.23 12.96 10.68
C LEU A 79 -17.29 11.91 10.04
N MET A 80 -17.59 10.63 10.21
CA MET A 80 -16.84 9.56 9.55
C MET A 80 -16.94 9.61 8.02
N VAL A 81 -18.05 10.11 7.45
CA VAL A 81 -18.13 10.42 6.02
C VAL A 81 -17.15 11.52 5.63
N PHE A 82 -16.97 12.55 6.47
CA PHE A 82 -15.98 13.61 6.18
C PHE A 82 -14.55 13.07 6.22
N ARG A 83 -14.24 12.17 7.14
CA ARG A 83 -12.97 11.45 7.15
C ARG A 83 -12.77 10.65 5.87
N LYS A 84 -13.78 9.88 5.42
CA LYS A 84 -13.70 9.13 4.15
C LYS A 84 -13.43 10.08 2.98
N LEU A 85 -14.07 11.24 2.95
CA LEU A 85 -13.82 12.28 1.94
C LEU A 85 -12.37 12.79 1.96
N LEU A 86 -11.82 13.09 3.14
CA LEU A 86 -10.42 13.54 3.26
C LEU A 86 -9.43 12.44 2.83
N ALA A 87 -9.72 11.19 3.19
CA ALA A 87 -8.94 10.04 2.75
C ALA A 87 -8.98 9.88 1.22
N THR A 88 -10.14 10.04 0.59
CA THR A 88 -10.30 10.01 -0.88
C THR A 88 -9.54 11.15 -1.56
N ILE A 89 -9.51 12.34 -0.96
CA ILE A 89 -8.71 13.45 -1.47
C ILE A 89 -7.23 13.08 -1.42
N ARG A 90 -6.77 12.55 -0.28
CA ARG A 90 -5.37 12.14 -0.10
C ARG A 90 -4.94 11.05 -1.09
N THR A 91 -5.80 10.08 -1.39
CA THR A 91 -5.50 9.05 -2.39
C THR A 91 -5.48 9.61 -3.81
N GLN A 92 -6.38 10.54 -4.14
CA GLN A 92 -6.43 11.18 -5.46
C GLN A 92 -5.27 12.13 -5.72
N THR A 93 -4.84 12.91 -4.72
CA THR A 93 -3.74 13.87 -4.87
C THR A 93 -2.37 13.23 -4.66
N GLN A 94 -2.33 11.98 -4.18
CA GLN A 94 -1.10 11.26 -3.82
C GLN A 94 -0.16 12.07 -2.90
N SER A 95 -0.73 13.00 -2.12
CA SER A 95 0.04 13.95 -1.30
C SER A 95 -0.41 13.87 0.16
N ILE A 96 0.54 13.77 1.09
CA ILE A 96 0.25 13.81 2.53
C ILE A 96 0.37 15.27 3.01
N ASN A 97 -0.77 15.91 3.26
CA ASN A 97 -0.79 17.20 3.95
C ASN A 97 -0.94 16.99 5.46
N SER A 98 0.06 17.41 6.24
CA SER A 98 0.07 17.23 7.70
C SER A 98 -1.15 17.85 8.39
N HIS A 99 -1.66 18.99 7.89
CA HIS A 99 -2.82 19.64 8.48
C HIS A 99 -4.13 18.91 8.17
N LEU A 100 -4.28 18.36 6.96
CA LEU A 100 -5.45 17.52 6.64
C LEU A 100 -5.42 16.21 7.42
N PHE A 101 -4.23 15.64 7.63
CA PHE A 101 -4.08 14.45 8.47
C PHE A 101 -4.44 14.72 9.94
N ALA A 102 -4.01 15.87 10.49
CA ALA A 102 -4.42 16.28 11.83
C ALA A 102 -5.94 16.48 11.94
N LEU A 103 -6.57 17.05 10.90
CA LEU A 103 -8.02 17.18 10.81
C LEU A 103 -8.72 15.81 10.74
N GLU A 104 -8.21 14.87 9.93
CA GLU A 104 -8.72 13.50 9.87
C GLU A 104 -8.74 12.84 11.25
N ASN A 105 -7.66 12.97 12.03
CA ASN A 105 -7.57 12.40 13.37
C ASN A 105 -8.54 13.04 14.35
N GLU A 106 -8.64 14.38 14.36
CA GLU A 106 -9.60 15.08 15.23
C GLU A 106 -11.05 14.67 14.90
N ILE A 107 -11.38 14.52 13.62
CA ILE A 107 -12.71 14.05 13.21
C ILE A 107 -13.02 12.66 13.79
N VAL A 108 -12.03 11.75 13.83
CA VAL A 108 -12.20 10.43 14.46
C VAL A 108 -12.44 10.57 15.97
N GLU A 109 -11.65 11.40 16.66
CA GLU A 109 -11.80 11.61 18.11
C GLU A 109 -13.19 12.14 18.45
N GLN A 110 -13.64 13.18 17.74
CA GLN A 110 -14.97 13.74 17.92
C GLN A 110 -16.09 12.74 17.59
N SER A 111 -15.91 11.93 16.55
CA SER A 111 -16.87 10.86 16.20
C SER A 111 -16.98 9.82 17.31
N ALA A 112 -15.86 9.46 17.93
CA ALA A 112 -15.83 8.53 19.06
C ALA A 112 -16.46 9.13 20.33
N GLU A 113 -16.27 10.44 20.60
CA GLU A 113 -16.97 11.13 21.69
C GLU A 113 -18.49 11.08 21.53
N MET A 114 -18.95 11.10 20.28
CA MET A 114 -20.37 10.99 19.92
C MET A 114 -20.88 9.54 19.93
N GLY A 115 -20.04 8.55 20.25
CA GLY A 115 -20.42 7.14 20.37
C GLY A 115 -20.43 6.36 19.06
N ASP A 116 -19.77 6.85 18.01
CA ASP A 116 -19.64 6.11 16.75
C ASP A 116 -18.72 4.89 16.91
N LEU A 117 -19.24 3.70 16.57
CA LEU A 117 -18.53 2.44 16.77
C LEU A 117 -17.32 2.29 15.85
N ASP A 118 -17.39 2.78 14.60
CA ASP A 118 -16.25 2.72 13.67
C ASP A 118 -15.08 3.56 14.22
N ALA A 119 -15.39 4.77 14.67
CA ALA A 119 -14.40 5.68 15.25
C ALA A 119 -13.77 5.11 16.53
N ILE A 120 -14.58 4.55 17.45
CA ILE A 120 -14.09 3.88 18.66
C ILE A 120 -13.16 2.72 18.30
N THR A 121 -13.56 1.91 17.31
CA THR A 121 -12.78 0.76 16.84
C THR A 121 -11.42 1.21 16.30
N ILE A 122 -11.38 2.24 15.45
CA ILE A 122 -10.14 2.80 14.90
C ILE A 122 -9.21 3.27 16.02
N LEU A 123 -9.70 4.07 16.97
CA LEU A 123 -8.88 4.59 18.07
C LEU A 123 -8.36 3.48 18.98
N ALA A 124 -9.19 2.47 19.29
CA ALA A 124 -8.78 1.34 20.11
C ALA A 124 -7.62 0.55 19.45
N PHE A 125 -7.72 0.26 18.16
CA PHE A 125 -6.65 -0.42 17.42
C PHE A 125 -5.40 0.43 17.24
N GLU A 126 -5.54 1.75 17.05
CA GLU A 126 -4.40 2.66 17.01
C GLU A 126 -3.63 2.66 18.33
N LYS A 127 -4.33 2.70 19.47
CA LYS A 127 -3.70 2.62 20.80
C LYS A 127 -2.98 1.30 21.00
N ILE A 128 -3.57 0.18 20.59
CA ILE A 128 -2.90 -1.13 20.65
C ILE A 128 -1.66 -1.14 19.75
N ARG A 129 -1.74 -0.66 18.51
CA ARG A 129 -0.58 -0.57 17.62
C ARG A 129 0.54 0.28 18.23
N GLN A 130 0.21 1.43 18.82
CA GLN A 130 1.18 2.30 19.49
C GLN A 130 1.84 1.58 20.66
N TYR A 131 1.07 0.87 21.49
CA TYR A 131 1.60 0.10 22.61
C TYR A 131 2.53 -1.02 22.13
N LEU A 132 2.14 -1.76 21.10
CA LEU A 132 2.90 -2.89 20.56
C LEU A 132 4.21 -2.47 19.87
N LYS A 133 4.28 -1.25 19.31
CA LYS A 133 5.49 -0.72 18.67
C LYS A 133 6.52 -0.18 19.67
N ARG A 134 6.16 0.06 20.93
CA ARG A 134 7.08 0.63 21.93
C ARG A 134 7.96 -0.47 22.53
N GLU A 135 9.28 -0.32 22.39
CA GLU A 135 10.26 -1.28 22.93
C GLU A 135 10.61 -1.04 24.41
N THR A 136 10.30 0.12 25.01
CA THR A 136 10.61 0.43 26.42
C THR A 136 9.60 1.33 27.15
N VAL A 137 9.65 1.24 28.49
CA VAL A 137 8.87 1.87 29.60
C VAL A 137 7.48 2.42 29.25
N VAL A 138 6.48 1.61 29.57
CA VAL A 138 5.06 1.95 29.60
C VAL A 138 4.77 2.77 30.86
N SER A 139 4.27 4.01 30.72
CA SER A 139 3.77 4.75 31.88
C SER A 139 2.52 4.07 32.45
N PRO A 140 2.18 4.24 33.74
CA PRO A 140 0.94 3.70 34.30
C PRO A 140 -0.31 4.11 33.50
N ALA A 141 -0.33 5.35 32.99
CA ALA A 141 -1.41 5.85 32.14
C ALA A 141 -1.49 5.13 30.78
N ASP A 142 -0.35 4.85 30.14
CA ASP A 142 -0.33 4.07 28.89
C ASP A 142 -0.86 2.64 29.08
N LYS A 143 -0.60 2.04 30.25
CA LYS A 143 -1.09 0.71 30.59
C LYS A 143 -2.61 0.71 30.78
N GLU A 144 -3.15 1.74 31.43
CA GLU A 144 -4.59 1.92 31.61
C GLU A 144 -5.30 2.16 30.27
N ASP A 145 -4.73 3.02 29.42
CA ASP A 145 -5.24 3.29 28.07
C ASP A 145 -5.23 1.99 27.23
N TYR A 146 -4.17 1.17 27.33
CA TYR A 146 -4.09 -0.13 26.65
C TYR A 146 -5.16 -1.11 27.15
N GLN A 147 -5.32 -1.26 28.47
CA GLN A 147 -6.34 -2.15 29.04
C GLN A 147 -7.76 -1.72 28.64
N THR A 148 -8.00 -0.41 28.58
CA THR A 148 -9.30 0.09 28.17
C THR A 148 -9.55 -0.14 26.68
N ALA A 149 -8.53 0.05 25.83
CA ALA A 149 -8.63 -0.29 24.41
C ALA A 149 -8.91 -1.78 24.18
N GLN A 150 -8.28 -2.68 24.95
CA GLN A 150 -8.57 -4.12 24.90
C GLN A 150 -10.02 -4.41 25.27
N LYS A 151 -10.51 -3.84 26.38
CA LYS A 151 -11.89 -4.03 26.83
C LYS A 151 -12.90 -3.55 25.77
N LEU A 152 -12.64 -2.42 25.12
CA LEU A 152 -13.50 -1.93 24.05
C LEU A 152 -13.52 -2.86 22.85
N ILE A 153 -12.38 -3.46 22.48
CA ILE A 153 -12.33 -4.44 21.40
C ILE A 153 -13.10 -5.71 21.77
N GLU A 154 -13.03 -6.16 23.02
CA GLU A 154 -13.86 -7.28 23.50
C GLU A 154 -15.35 -6.96 23.36
N GLU A 155 -15.78 -5.79 23.85
CA GLU A 155 -17.16 -5.32 23.73
C GLU A 155 -17.61 -5.24 22.25
N LEU A 156 -16.77 -4.71 21.36
CA LEU A 156 -17.04 -4.61 19.91
C LEU A 156 -17.07 -5.98 19.22
N THR A 157 -16.25 -6.93 19.70
CA THR A 157 -16.22 -8.31 19.20
C THR A 157 -17.50 -9.05 19.59
N ASP A 158 -17.98 -8.87 20.82
CA ASP A 158 -19.25 -9.43 21.30
C ASP A 158 -20.45 -8.85 20.51
N LEU A 159 -20.38 -7.56 20.16
CA LEU A 159 -21.33 -6.90 19.26
C LEU A 159 -21.21 -7.34 17.80
N LYS A 160 -20.20 -8.14 17.45
CA LYS A 160 -19.86 -8.56 16.09
C LYS A 160 -19.72 -7.38 15.13
N HIS A 161 -19.15 -6.28 15.60
CA HIS A 161 -18.97 -5.08 14.78
C HIS A 161 -17.97 -5.37 13.63
N PRO A 162 -18.33 -5.20 12.34
CA PRO A 162 -17.50 -5.64 11.21
C PRO A 162 -16.05 -5.13 11.28
N LEU A 163 -15.86 -3.83 11.53
CA LEU A 163 -14.53 -3.21 11.50
C LEU A 163 -13.56 -3.81 12.53
N VAL A 164 -14.06 -4.38 13.63
CA VAL A 164 -13.22 -5.02 14.65
C VAL A 164 -12.46 -6.21 14.07
N PHE A 165 -13.12 -7.01 13.23
CA PHE A 165 -12.54 -8.19 12.61
C PHE A 165 -11.55 -7.81 11.51
N LYS A 166 -11.86 -6.78 10.72
CA LYS A 166 -10.93 -6.29 9.69
C LYS A 166 -9.63 -5.80 10.32
N LEU A 167 -9.73 -4.91 11.31
CA LEU A 167 -8.54 -4.34 11.96
C LEU A 167 -7.77 -5.36 12.80
N ALA A 168 -8.45 -6.33 13.42
CA ALA A 168 -7.79 -7.47 14.07
C ALA A 168 -6.99 -8.31 13.06
N GLY A 169 -7.56 -8.57 11.88
CA GLY A 169 -6.89 -9.26 10.80
C GLY A 169 -5.66 -8.50 10.28
N ASP A 170 -5.79 -7.19 10.04
CA ASP A 170 -4.68 -6.34 9.59
C ASP A 170 -3.54 -6.32 10.63
N LEU A 171 -3.88 -6.17 11.92
CA LEU A 171 -2.90 -6.20 13.01
C LEU A 171 -2.21 -7.57 13.14
N ALA A 172 -2.95 -8.67 12.94
CA ALA A 172 -2.38 -10.01 12.95
C ALA A 172 -1.40 -10.21 11.77
N LEU A 173 -1.73 -9.72 10.56
CA LEU A 173 -0.82 -9.76 9.41
C LEU A 173 0.44 -8.92 9.63
N GLU A 174 0.31 -7.71 10.18
CA GLU A 174 1.46 -6.85 10.52
C GLU A 174 2.47 -7.58 11.43
N ARG A 175 1.99 -8.53 12.23
CA ARG A 175 2.79 -9.35 13.14
C ARG A 175 3.09 -10.75 12.61
N SER A 176 2.86 -11.00 11.32
CA SER A 176 3.05 -12.30 10.66
C SER A 176 2.25 -13.46 11.28
N MET A 177 1.13 -13.18 11.95
CA MET A 177 0.22 -14.17 12.51
C MET A 177 -0.85 -14.56 11.48
N TRP A 178 -0.41 -15.24 10.41
CA TRP A 178 -1.22 -15.52 9.22
C TRP A 178 -2.54 -16.24 9.51
N ASP A 179 -2.54 -17.27 10.36
CA ASP A 179 -3.75 -18.06 10.63
C ASP A 179 -4.79 -17.29 11.46
N GLN A 180 -4.32 -16.46 12.39
CA GLN A 180 -5.21 -15.57 13.14
C GLN A 180 -5.83 -14.52 12.22
N ALA A 181 -5.02 -13.94 11.32
CA ALA A 181 -5.52 -12.98 10.33
C ALA A 181 -6.60 -13.60 9.45
N HIS A 182 -6.35 -14.80 8.91
CA HIS A 182 -7.33 -15.54 8.11
C HIS A 182 -8.63 -15.78 8.89
N SER A 183 -8.55 -16.18 10.17
CA SER A 183 -9.72 -16.36 11.03
C SER A 183 -10.53 -15.07 11.18
N TYR A 184 -9.88 -13.95 11.47
CA TYR A 184 -10.55 -12.66 11.62
C TYR A 184 -11.19 -12.18 10.33
N TYR A 185 -10.51 -12.26 9.19
CA TYR A 185 -11.07 -11.93 7.88
C TYR A 185 -12.27 -12.81 7.52
N THR A 186 -12.22 -14.11 7.86
CA THR A 186 -13.36 -15.00 7.68
C THR A 186 -14.54 -14.60 8.57
N GLN A 187 -14.29 -14.12 9.79
CA GLN A 187 -15.33 -13.59 10.67
C GLN A 187 -15.93 -12.29 10.12
N PHE A 188 -15.11 -11.38 9.57
CA PHE A 188 -15.60 -10.19 8.87
C PHE A 188 -16.61 -10.58 7.78
N LEU A 189 -16.23 -11.49 6.88
CA LEU A 189 -17.08 -11.91 5.76
C LEU A 189 -18.36 -12.66 6.17
N LYS A 190 -18.47 -13.12 7.43
CA LYS A 190 -19.72 -13.67 7.96
C LYS A 190 -20.72 -12.59 8.38
N VAL A 191 -20.22 -11.40 8.71
CA VAL A 191 -21.04 -10.26 9.12
C VAL A 191 -21.35 -9.36 7.91
N GLU A 192 -20.36 -9.14 7.05
CA GLU A 192 -20.42 -8.20 5.94
C GLU A 192 -19.64 -8.74 4.73
N ASN A 193 -20.32 -8.97 3.60
CA ASN A 193 -19.73 -9.66 2.45
C ASN A 193 -19.98 -9.01 1.08
N ASP A 194 -20.66 -7.87 1.05
CA ASP A 194 -21.08 -7.16 -0.16
C ASP A 194 -20.85 -5.64 -0.02
N THR A 195 -19.61 -5.28 0.33
CA THR A 195 -19.17 -3.90 0.52
C THR A 195 -17.74 -3.72 0.01
N ILE A 196 -17.31 -2.47 -0.16
CA ILE A 196 -15.93 -2.13 -0.52
C ILE A 196 -14.96 -2.70 0.53
N GLU A 197 -15.31 -2.59 1.82
CA GLU A 197 -14.53 -3.14 2.92
C GLU A 197 -14.44 -4.67 2.86
N ALA A 198 -15.51 -5.37 2.48
CA ALA A 198 -15.46 -6.81 2.20
C ALA A 198 -14.54 -7.14 1.02
N GLY A 199 -14.51 -6.29 -0.01
CA GLY A 199 -13.56 -6.36 -1.11
C GLY A 199 -12.10 -6.25 -0.65
N HIS A 200 -11.78 -5.34 0.28
CA HIS A 200 -10.44 -5.25 0.89
C HIS A 200 -10.07 -6.51 1.65
N VAL A 201 -11.03 -7.09 2.39
CA VAL A 201 -10.82 -8.35 3.10
C VAL A 201 -10.61 -9.52 2.13
N CYS A 202 -11.34 -9.55 1.01
CA CYS A 202 -11.11 -10.52 -0.06
C CYS A 202 -9.69 -10.43 -0.62
N TYR A 203 -9.16 -9.22 -0.82
CA TYR A 203 -7.74 -9.06 -1.19
C TYR A 203 -6.80 -9.69 -0.16
N GLN A 204 -7.01 -9.44 1.14
CA GLN A 204 -6.14 -9.98 2.19
C GLN A 204 -6.18 -11.52 2.23
N LEU A 205 -7.35 -12.13 2.02
CA LEU A 205 -7.50 -13.58 1.90
C LEU A 205 -6.83 -14.12 0.62
N GLY A 206 -6.95 -13.41 -0.50
CA GLY A 206 -6.23 -13.74 -1.73
C GLY A 206 -4.71 -13.71 -1.51
N TYR A 207 -4.21 -12.68 -0.82
CA TYR A 207 -2.80 -12.54 -0.47
C TYR A 207 -2.34 -13.62 0.51
N TYR A 208 -3.18 -14.02 1.47
CA TYR A 208 -2.92 -15.17 2.34
C TYR A 208 -2.67 -16.43 1.50
N HIS A 209 -3.55 -16.80 0.58
CA HIS A 209 -3.34 -17.99 -0.26
C HIS A 209 -2.20 -17.85 -1.28
N TYR A 210 -1.83 -16.63 -1.66
CA TYR A 210 -0.74 -16.38 -2.61
C TYR A 210 0.65 -16.44 -1.95
N ALA A 211 0.81 -15.76 -0.82
CA ALA A 211 2.10 -15.44 -0.22
C ALA A 211 2.40 -16.17 1.11
N ASN A 212 1.51 -17.05 1.59
CA ASN A 212 1.74 -17.73 2.86
C ASN A 212 3.11 -18.44 2.87
N PRO A 213 3.92 -18.29 3.92
CA PRO A 213 5.17 -19.03 4.05
C PRO A 213 4.99 -20.55 4.06
N GLN A 214 3.84 -21.05 4.52
CA GLN A 214 3.54 -22.48 4.56
C GLN A 214 3.07 -22.96 3.19
N GLN A 215 3.85 -23.85 2.56
CA GLN A 215 3.56 -24.38 1.23
C GLN A 215 2.18 -25.05 1.14
N SER A 216 1.74 -25.74 2.20
CA SER A 216 0.45 -26.43 2.24
C SER A 216 -0.76 -25.50 2.17
N ILE A 217 -0.57 -24.21 2.46
CA ILE A 217 -1.61 -23.18 2.42
C ILE A 217 -1.63 -22.46 1.06
N ARG A 218 -0.49 -22.46 0.35
CA ARG A 218 -0.37 -21.78 -0.94
C ARG A 218 -1.25 -22.45 -1.98
N ASP A 219 -2.26 -21.73 -2.44
CA ASP A 219 -3.20 -22.15 -3.47
C ASP A 219 -3.49 -20.98 -4.41
N TYR A 220 -2.91 -21.03 -5.60
CA TYR A 220 -3.07 -19.97 -6.61
C TYR A 220 -4.50 -19.89 -7.18
N ASN A 221 -5.24 -20.99 -7.20
CA ASN A 221 -6.63 -20.97 -7.66
C ASN A 221 -7.53 -20.27 -6.63
N GLN A 222 -7.33 -20.58 -5.35
CA GLN A 222 -8.04 -19.91 -4.27
C GLN A 222 -7.61 -18.45 -4.13
N ALA A 223 -6.33 -18.13 -4.30
CA ALA A 223 -5.86 -16.75 -4.35
C ALA A 223 -6.53 -15.96 -5.47
N LYS A 224 -6.58 -16.53 -6.69
CA LYS A 224 -7.22 -15.91 -7.86
C LYS A 224 -8.70 -15.64 -7.63
N SER A 225 -9.46 -16.58 -7.07
CA SER A 225 -10.89 -16.38 -6.82
C SER A 225 -11.14 -15.23 -5.84
N TRP A 226 -10.35 -15.14 -4.77
CA TRP A 226 -10.43 -14.04 -3.82
C TRP A 226 -10.03 -12.69 -4.42
N PHE A 227 -8.98 -12.63 -5.23
CA PHE A 227 -8.59 -11.41 -5.91
C PHE A 227 -9.64 -10.94 -6.92
N LEU A 228 -10.26 -11.86 -7.67
CA LEU A 228 -11.36 -11.51 -8.57
C LEU A 228 -12.57 -10.99 -7.81
N LYS A 229 -12.89 -11.59 -6.65
CA LYS A 229 -13.95 -11.08 -5.77
C LYS A 229 -13.63 -9.70 -5.20
N CYS A 230 -12.37 -9.42 -4.90
CA CYS A 230 -11.93 -8.06 -4.54
C CYS A 230 -12.23 -7.07 -5.68
N ILE A 231 -11.83 -7.40 -6.91
CA ILE A 231 -12.06 -6.56 -8.09
C ILE A 231 -13.55 -6.31 -8.34
N GLU A 232 -14.41 -7.30 -8.07
CA GLU A 232 -15.85 -7.18 -8.21
C GLU A 232 -16.49 -6.24 -7.18
N LEU A 233 -16.01 -6.29 -5.93
CA LEU A 233 -16.60 -5.55 -4.79
C LEU A 233 -16.01 -4.14 -4.60
N THR A 234 -14.91 -3.82 -5.28
CA THR A 234 -14.19 -2.55 -5.08
C THR A 234 -14.18 -1.75 -6.36
N ASP A 235 -14.18 -0.42 -6.20
CA ASP A 235 -13.77 0.47 -7.28
C ASP A 235 -12.27 0.26 -7.60
N LEU A 236 -11.76 1.00 -8.58
CA LEU A 236 -10.34 1.06 -8.93
C LEU A 236 -9.47 1.76 -7.85
N ASP A 237 -9.56 1.27 -6.62
CA ASP A 237 -8.78 1.67 -5.46
C ASP A 237 -7.46 0.89 -5.34
N LEU A 238 -6.70 1.13 -4.28
CA LEU A 238 -5.39 0.49 -4.07
C LEU A 238 -5.48 -1.05 -4.00
N TYR A 239 -6.53 -1.60 -3.38
CA TYR A 239 -6.68 -3.05 -3.20
C TYR A 239 -7.04 -3.72 -4.52
N SER A 240 -7.97 -3.14 -5.28
CA SER A 240 -8.33 -3.60 -6.63
C SER A 240 -7.12 -3.56 -7.57
N VAL A 241 -6.36 -2.46 -7.55
CA VAL A 241 -5.14 -2.30 -8.36
C VAL A 241 -4.11 -3.38 -8.06
N LYS A 242 -3.89 -3.71 -6.78
CA LYS A 242 -2.99 -4.81 -6.39
C LYS A 242 -3.59 -6.19 -6.72
N ALA A 243 -4.89 -6.37 -6.57
CA ALA A 243 -5.57 -7.61 -6.95
C ALA A 243 -5.41 -7.90 -8.45
N HIS A 244 -5.61 -6.89 -9.31
CA HIS A 244 -5.30 -6.99 -10.73
C HIS A 244 -3.85 -7.43 -10.96
N TYR A 245 -2.89 -6.82 -10.27
CA TYR A 245 -1.48 -7.19 -10.40
C TYR A 245 -1.23 -8.67 -10.09
N TYR A 246 -1.73 -9.17 -8.96
CA TYR A 246 -1.56 -10.57 -8.59
C TYR A 246 -2.32 -11.54 -9.50
N VAL A 247 -3.51 -11.19 -9.97
CA VAL A 247 -4.23 -12.00 -10.97
C VAL A 247 -3.40 -12.14 -12.25
N GLY A 248 -2.76 -11.07 -12.70
CA GLY A 248 -1.84 -11.13 -13.84
C GLY A 248 -0.62 -12.05 -13.59
N GLN A 249 -0.05 -12.00 -12.37
CA GLN A 249 1.02 -12.92 -11.97
C GLN A 249 0.56 -14.38 -11.97
N ILE A 250 -0.65 -14.67 -11.48
CA ILE A 250 -1.21 -16.01 -11.44
C ILE A 250 -1.42 -16.55 -12.86
N TYR A 251 -1.98 -15.76 -13.78
CA TYR A 251 -2.14 -16.17 -15.17
C TYR A 251 -0.80 -16.50 -15.85
N LEU A 252 0.26 -15.74 -15.55
CA LEU A 252 1.59 -16.05 -16.06
C LEU A 252 2.19 -17.29 -15.40
N ASN A 253 1.94 -17.53 -14.12
CA ASN A 253 2.38 -18.74 -13.42
C ASN A 253 1.70 -20.01 -13.98
N GLU A 254 0.39 -19.94 -14.26
CA GLU A 254 -0.37 -21.00 -14.92
C GLU A 254 0.25 -21.42 -16.26
N LEU A 255 0.81 -20.46 -17.00
CA LEU A 255 1.53 -20.75 -18.24
C LEU A 255 2.78 -21.61 -18.02
N THR A 256 3.46 -21.47 -16.89
CA THR A 256 4.71 -22.19 -16.61
C THR A 256 4.50 -23.59 -16.03
N THR A 257 3.34 -23.82 -15.40
CA THR A 257 3.03 -25.08 -14.69
C THR A 257 2.16 -26.04 -15.48
N THR A 258 1.48 -25.59 -16.54
CA THR A 258 0.62 -26.43 -17.38
C THR A 258 1.44 -27.30 -18.34
N PRO A 259 1.26 -28.64 -18.40
CA PRO A 259 1.99 -29.52 -19.30
C PRO A 259 1.71 -29.20 -20.78
N LYS A 260 2.76 -29.12 -21.59
CA LYS A 260 2.69 -28.77 -23.04
C LYS A 260 2.00 -29.83 -23.93
N SER A 261 1.49 -30.93 -23.37
CA SER A 261 1.13 -32.14 -24.14
C SER A 261 -0.30 -32.19 -24.68
N GLU A 262 -1.19 -31.24 -24.38
CA GLU A 262 -2.57 -31.27 -24.91
C GLU A 262 -2.97 -29.92 -25.52
N SER A 263 -2.56 -29.70 -26.78
CA SER A 263 -3.27 -28.87 -27.77
C SER A 263 -3.59 -27.39 -27.48
N GLU A 264 -2.66 -26.52 -27.05
CA GLU A 264 -3.10 -25.19 -26.55
C GLU A 264 -2.21 -23.96 -26.87
N SER A 265 -1.93 -23.66 -28.15
CA SER A 265 -1.44 -22.31 -28.52
C SER A 265 -2.47 -21.21 -28.26
N LYS A 266 -3.77 -21.55 -28.30
CA LYS A 266 -4.87 -20.65 -27.98
C LYS A 266 -4.94 -20.34 -26.47
N SER A 267 -4.63 -21.31 -25.60
CA SER A 267 -4.64 -21.11 -24.15
C SER A 267 -3.46 -20.25 -23.69
N GLU A 268 -2.26 -20.49 -24.23
CA GLU A 268 -1.09 -19.64 -23.93
C GLU A 268 -1.33 -18.18 -24.38
N SER A 269 -1.81 -17.97 -25.61
CA SER A 269 -2.13 -16.63 -26.10
C SER A 269 -3.20 -15.94 -25.26
N GLU A 270 -4.22 -16.68 -24.81
CA GLU A 270 -5.28 -16.17 -23.96
C GLU A 270 -4.78 -15.80 -22.56
N LEU A 271 -3.96 -16.64 -21.94
CA LEU A 271 -3.34 -16.36 -20.63
C LEU A 271 -2.43 -15.12 -20.70
N ILE A 272 -1.64 -14.98 -21.76
CA ILE A 272 -0.81 -13.79 -21.98
C ILE A 272 -1.67 -12.54 -22.12
N LYS A 273 -2.77 -12.60 -22.89
CA LYS A 273 -3.70 -11.48 -23.05
C LYS A 273 -4.35 -11.09 -21.72
N ARG A 274 -4.77 -12.07 -20.92
CA ARG A 274 -5.36 -11.82 -19.60
C ARG A 274 -4.34 -11.23 -18.64
N ALA A 275 -3.14 -11.79 -18.57
CA ALA A 275 -2.06 -11.25 -17.74
C ALA A 275 -1.76 -9.79 -18.12
N LYS A 276 -1.61 -9.51 -19.42
CA LYS A 276 -1.43 -8.17 -19.95
C LYS A 276 -2.56 -7.22 -19.56
N TYR A 277 -3.82 -7.61 -19.79
CA TYR A 277 -4.99 -6.80 -19.44
C TYR A 277 -4.98 -6.38 -17.97
N HIS A 278 -4.76 -7.34 -17.07
CA HIS A 278 -4.75 -7.04 -15.64
C HIS A 278 -3.58 -6.12 -15.25
N TRP A 279 -2.38 -6.34 -15.79
CA TRP A 279 -1.23 -5.47 -15.53
C TRP A 279 -1.36 -4.08 -16.15
N GLU A 280 -1.99 -3.93 -17.32
CA GLU A 280 -2.27 -2.62 -17.92
C GLU A 280 -3.21 -1.79 -17.03
N ILE A 281 -4.23 -2.43 -16.43
CA ILE A 281 -5.09 -1.77 -15.45
C ILE A 281 -4.28 -1.31 -14.24
N SER A 282 -3.46 -2.19 -13.66
CA SER A 282 -2.62 -1.83 -12.52
C SER A 282 -1.61 -0.71 -12.84
N ALA A 283 -0.98 -0.77 -14.01
CA ALA A 283 -0.05 0.24 -14.50
C ALA A 283 -0.74 1.59 -14.76
N SER A 284 -1.98 1.59 -15.26
CA SER A 284 -2.77 2.82 -15.49
C SER A 284 -3.04 3.61 -14.21
N LYS A 285 -2.95 2.95 -13.05
CA LYS A 285 -3.08 3.54 -11.71
C LYS A 285 -1.74 3.82 -11.03
N GLY A 286 -0.64 3.64 -11.75
CA GLY A 286 0.71 3.95 -11.29
C GLY A 286 1.30 2.91 -10.33
N LEU A 287 0.84 1.66 -10.36
CA LEU A 287 1.50 0.60 -9.59
C LEU A 287 2.85 0.26 -10.22
N ILE A 288 3.93 0.62 -9.54
CA ILE A 288 5.31 0.60 -10.06
C ILE A 288 5.72 -0.81 -10.52
N GLU A 289 5.36 -1.84 -9.75
CA GLU A 289 5.70 -3.24 -10.02
C GLU A 289 5.07 -3.76 -11.33
N SER A 290 4.01 -3.10 -11.82
CA SER A 290 3.36 -3.49 -13.07
C SER A 290 4.19 -3.11 -14.30
N PHE A 291 5.00 -2.05 -14.23
CA PHE A 291 5.79 -1.57 -15.36
C PHE A 291 6.87 -2.57 -15.77
N SER A 292 7.66 -3.05 -14.80
CA SER A 292 8.67 -4.08 -15.07
C SER A 292 8.04 -5.38 -15.56
N SER A 293 6.91 -5.78 -14.94
CA SER A 293 6.15 -6.98 -15.35
C SER A 293 5.66 -6.91 -16.80
N LEU A 294 5.07 -5.78 -17.20
CA LEU A 294 4.65 -5.53 -18.59
C LEU A 294 5.85 -5.48 -19.55
N GLY A 295 6.94 -4.81 -19.17
CA GLY A 295 8.15 -4.75 -19.97
C GLY A 295 8.72 -6.14 -20.27
N PHE A 296 8.82 -6.99 -19.25
CA PHE A 296 9.28 -8.37 -19.43
C PHE A 296 8.28 -9.22 -20.21
N LEU A 297 6.97 -9.01 -20.07
CA LEU A 297 5.95 -9.70 -20.87
C LEU A 297 6.08 -9.36 -22.36
N GLU A 298 6.16 -8.06 -22.66
CA GLU A 298 6.31 -7.56 -24.03
C GLU A 298 7.59 -8.07 -24.66
N MET A 299 8.71 -8.02 -23.92
CA MET A 299 9.99 -8.49 -24.40
C MET A 299 10.04 -10.02 -24.61
N ASN A 300 9.61 -10.80 -23.61
CA ASN A 300 9.88 -12.25 -23.60
C ASN A 300 8.76 -13.09 -24.22
N LYS A 301 7.51 -12.63 -24.16
CA LYS A 301 6.34 -13.38 -24.64
C LYS A 301 5.77 -12.82 -25.94
N LEU A 302 5.80 -11.50 -26.12
CA LEU A 302 5.27 -10.83 -27.31
C LEU A 302 6.35 -10.39 -28.30
N ASN A 303 7.63 -10.54 -27.94
CA ASN A 303 8.80 -10.15 -28.73
C ASN A 303 8.77 -8.68 -29.22
N ASN A 304 8.19 -7.79 -28.42
CA ASN A 304 8.06 -6.37 -28.72
C ASN A 304 9.02 -5.54 -27.84
N CYS A 305 10.30 -5.54 -28.23
CA CYS A 305 11.35 -4.82 -27.49
C CYS A 305 11.11 -3.30 -27.45
N ILE A 306 10.49 -2.73 -28.49
CA ILE A 306 10.21 -1.28 -28.56
C ILE A 306 9.21 -0.89 -27.47
N LEU A 307 8.09 -1.62 -27.38
CA LEU A 307 7.08 -1.34 -26.34
C LEU A 307 7.58 -1.69 -24.94
N ALA A 308 8.38 -2.76 -24.80
CA ALA A 308 9.02 -3.12 -23.54
C ALA A 308 9.90 -1.98 -23.00
N ILE A 309 10.68 -1.32 -23.86
CA ILE A 309 11.52 -0.17 -23.47
C ILE A 309 10.65 0.96 -22.90
N GLU A 310 9.51 1.27 -23.50
CA GLU A 310 8.62 2.33 -23.00
C GLU A 310 8.07 1.99 -21.61
N TRP A 311 7.66 0.73 -21.38
CA TRP A 311 7.25 0.29 -20.04
C TRP A 311 8.37 0.42 -19.02
N PHE A 312 9.59 -0.01 -19.35
CA PHE A 312 10.71 0.13 -18.44
C PHE A 312 11.10 1.61 -18.19
N LYS A 313 10.94 2.50 -19.19
CA LYS A 313 11.16 3.94 -19.00
C LYS A 313 10.18 4.53 -17.99
N LEU A 314 8.89 4.20 -18.11
CA LEU A 314 7.86 4.62 -17.14
C LEU A 314 8.17 4.13 -15.72
N GLY A 315 8.69 2.89 -15.60
CA GLY A 315 9.19 2.36 -14.33
C GLY A 315 10.32 3.21 -13.75
N LEU A 316 11.31 3.58 -14.55
CA LEU A 316 12.45 4.41 -14.11
C LEU A 316 12.10 5.89 -13.83
N GLU A 317 11.06 6.42 -14.49
CA GLU A 317 10.52 7.74 -14.17
C GLU A 317 9.86 7.75 -12.78
N SER A 318 9.23 6.63 -12.41
CA SER A 318 8.57 6.44 -11.10
C SER A 318 9.58 6.12 -9.99
N ASP A 319 10.48 5.18 -10.23
CA ASP A 319 11.61 4.83 -9.34
C ASP A 319 12.90 4.70 -10.16
N ARG A 320 13.76 5.71 -10.03
CA ARG A 320 15.05 5.78 -10.74
C ARG A 320 16.02 4.65 -10.37
N THR A 321 15.77 3.95 -9.27
CA THR A 321 16.60 2.87 -8.75
C THR A 321 16.01 1.48 -8.98
N ASP A 322 14.93 1.37 -9.76
CA ASP A 322 14.37 0.06 -10.12
C ASP A 322 15.34 -0.73 -10.99
N CYS A 323 16.07 -1.65 -10.35
CA CYS A 323 17.03 -2.53 -10.99
C CYS A 323 16.38 -3.42 -12.05
N LEU A 324 15.12 -3.85 -11.86
CA LEU A 324 14.43 -4.72 -12.82
C LEU A 324 14.18 -3.98 -14.14
N CYS A 325 13.75 -2.72 -14.06
CA CYS A 325 13.56 -1.90 -15.25
C CYS A 325 14.89 -1.59 -15.98
N LEU A 326 15.98 -1.31 -15.24
CA LEU A 326 17.31 -1.12 -15.84
C LEU A 326 17.80 -2.39 -16.56
N VAL A 327 17.68 -3.55 -15.91
CA VAL A 327 18.06 -4.84 -16.51
C VAL A 327 17.23 -5.11 -17.77
N GLY A 328 15.92 -4.89 -17.72
CA GLY A 328 15.03 -5.05 -18.86
C GLY A 328 15.36 -4.11 -20.04
N GLN A 329 15.74 -2.85 -19.77
CA GLN A 329 16.20 -1.94 -20.82
C GLN A 329 17.50 -2.41 -21.46
N PHE A 330 18.47 -2.86 -20.66
CA PHE A 330 19.71 -3.42 -21.19
C PHE A 330 19.41 -4.59 -22.12
N ASP A 331 18.54 -5.52 -21.72
CA ASP A 331 18.14 -6.67 -22.54
C ASP A 331 17.53 -6.26 -23.88
N CYS A 332 16.61 -5.28 -23.85
CA CYS A 332 15.98 -4.81 -25.07
C CYS A 332 16.99 -4.15 -26.01
N TYR A 333 17.86 -3.27 -25.51
CA TYR A 333 18.88 -2.62 -26.33
C TYR A 333 19.91 -3.61 -26.88
N PHE A 334 20.28 -4.61 -26.08
CA PHE A 334 21.19 -5.68 -26.52
C PHE A 334 20.56 -6.52 -27.63
N LYS A 335 19.30 -6.97 -27.46
CA LYS A 335 18.55 -7.71 -28.50
C LYS A 335 18.37 -6.90 -29.79
N MET A 336 18.16 -5.59 -29.67
CA MET A 336 18.03 -4.68 -30.80
C MET A 336 19.37 -4.26 -31.41
N LYS A 337 20.51 -4.70 -30.85
CA LYS A 337 21.87 -4.34 -31.27
C LYS A 337 22.17 -2.84 -31.17
N GLU A 338 21.50 -2.14 -30.26
CA GLU A 338 21.74 -0.73 -29.95
C GLU A 338 22.85 -0.58 -28.90
N TRP A 339 24.08 -0.94 -29.29
CA TRP A 339 25.24 -1.02 -28.40
C TRP A 339 25.53 0.25 -27.58
N PRO A 340 25.46 1.47 -28.13
CA PRO A 340 25.71 2.68 -27.34
C PRO A 340 24.71 2.88 -26.20
N ARG A 341 23.44 2.50 -26.42
CA ARG A 341 22.40 2.62 -25.40
C ARG A 341 22.52 1.50 -24.36
N ALA A 342 22.82 0.27 -24.79
CA ALA A 342 23.12 -0.84 -23.88
C ALA A 342 24.29 -0.49 -22.94
N ARG A 343 25.38 0.08 -23.48
CA ARG A 343 26.52 0.55 -22.68
C ARG A 343 26.12 1.59 -21.63
N LYS A 344 25.28 2.57 -22.00
CA LYS A 344 24.82 3.59 -21.06
C LYS A 344 24.07 2.97 -19.87
N ILE A 345 23.21 1.98 -20.13
CA ILE A 345 22.50 1.28 -19.05
C ILE A 345 23.47 0.42 -18.23
N TRP A 346 24.44 -0.22 -18.86
CA TRP A 346 25.49 -0.98 -18.18
C TRP A 346 26.32 -0.10 -17.23
N MET A 347 26.70 1.11 -17.65
CA MET A 347 27.33 2.12 -16.78
C MET A 347 26.46 2.43 -15.55
N ASN A 348 25.17 2.71 -15.76
CA ASN A 348 24.26 3.02 -14.66
C ASN A 348 24.13 1.86 -13.65
N LEU A 349 24.06 0.62 -14.14
CA LEU A 349 24.03 -0.59 -13.30
C LEU A 349 25.34 -0.78 -12.53
N ASN A 350 26.48 -0.47 -13.15
CA ASN A 350 27.78 -0.50 -12.47
C ASN A 350 27.88 0.58 -11.38
N ASP A 351 27.45 1.81 -11.67
CA ASP A 351 27.43 2.91 -10.69
C ASP A 351 26.55 2.56 -9.47
N LEU A 352 25.41 1.90 -9.69
CA LEU A 352 24.54 1.42 -8.61
C LEU A 352 25.21 0.32 -7.78
N ARG A 353 25.88 -0.63 -8.44
CA ARG A 353 26.65 -1.68 -7.76
C ARG A 353 27.77 -1.08 -6.91
N GLU A 354 28.55 -0.15 -7.44
CA GLU A 354 29.63 0.52 -6.70
C GLU A 354 29.10 1.27 -5.47
N LYS A 355 27.95 1.95 -5.60
CA LYS A 355 27.27 2.58 -4.46
C LYS A 355 26.90 1.56 -3.38
N ILE A 356 26.29 0.43 -3.75
CA ILE A 356 25.93 -0.65 -2.81
C ILE A 356 27.18 -1.24 -2.15
N GLU A 357 28.23 -1.53 -2.91
CA GLU A 357 29.50 -2.04 -2.38
C GLU A 357 30.18 -1.04 -1.45
N SER A 358 30.11 0.26 -1.73
CA SER A 358 30.66 1.31 -0.86
C SER A 358 29.95 1.37 0.50
N VAL A 359 28.62 1.17 0.51
CA VAL A 359 27.81 1.11 1.74
C VAL A 359 28.19 -0.13 2.54
N LYS A 360 28.35 -1.28 1.89
CA LYS A 360 28.83 -2.53 2.53
C LYS A 360 30.23 -2.41 3.11
N LYS A 361 31.16 -1.77 2.40
CA LYS A 361 32.55 -1.55 2.89
C LYS A 361 32.58 -0.64 4.11
N LYS A 362 31.72 0.39 4.15
CA LYS A 362 31.58 1.26 5.33
C LYS A 362 31.05 0.53 6.56
N SER A 363 30.22 -0.50 6.41
CA SER A 363 29.80 -1.36 7.53
C SER A 363 30.88 -2.33 8.02
N GLY A 364 31.76 -2.83 7.15
CA GLY A 364 32.78 -3.82 7.52
C GLY A 364 33.99 -3.29 8.32
N GLY A 365 34.14 -1.97 8.44
CA GLY A 365 35.30 -1.33 9.08
C GLY A 365 35.27 -1.25 10.62
N GLY A 366 34.20 -1.70 11.27
CA GLY A 366 34.06 -1.60 12.71
C GLY A 366 32.96 -2.50 13.26
N GLY A 367 33.11 -3.82 13.15
CA GLY A 367 32.33 -4.84 13.88
C GLY A 367 30.80 -4.87 13.70
N GLY A 368 30.20 -3.89 13.00
CA GLY A 368 28.77 -3.74 12.78
C GLY A 368 28.34 -4.46 11.51
N SER A 369 27.11 -4.99 11.51
CA SER A 369 26.54 -5.61 10.34
C SER A 369 26.18 -4.52 9.31
N SER A 370 26.18 -4.84 8.00
CA SER A 370 25.62 -3.95 6.94
C SER A 370 24.19 -3.48 7.23
N ASN A 371 23.56 -4.20 8.15
CA ASN A 371 22.27 -3.96 8.76
C ASN A 371 22.16 -2.72 9.66
N ASP A 372 23.27 -2.14 10.12
CA ASP A 372 23.27 -1.04 11.09
C ASP A 372 23.30 0.35 10.43
N ILE A 373 23.66 0.42 9.13
CA ILE A 373 23.77 1.69 8.38
C ILE A 373 22.54 1.94 7.49
N VAL A 374 21.93 0.87 6.97
CA VAL A 374 20.74 0.97 6.11
C VAL A 374 19.50 1.09 7.00
N PRO A 375 18.67 2.13 6.83
CA PRO A 375 17.39 2.24 7.52
C PRO A 375 16.57 0.96 7.38
N GLU A 376 15.93 0.52 8.47
CA GLU A 376 15.23 -0.77 8.52
C GLU A 376 14.16 -0.92 7.42
N ASN A 377 13.49 0.19 7.09
CA ASN A 377 12.50 0.28 6.01
C ASN A 377 13.08 0.17 4.59
N MET A 378 14.40 0.30 4.39
CA MET A 378 15.07 0.20 3.09
C MET A 378 15.90 -1.09 2.95
N ARG A 379 16.05 -1.84 4.03
CA ARG A 379 16.92 -3.02 4.09
C ARG A 379 16.51 -4.11 3.11
N GLU A 380 15.22 -4.40 3.01
CA GLU A 380 14.73 -5.41 2.07
C GLU A 380 15.00 -5.03 0.61
N SER A 381 14.66 -3.80 0.22
CA SER A 381 14.92 -3.30 -1.12
C SER A 381 16.41 -3.28 -1.45
N PHE A 382 17.25 -2.90 -0.48
CA PHE A 382 18.70 -2.93 -0.62
C PHE A 382 19.22 -4.35 -0.88
N ASN A 383 18.79 -5.32 -0.06
CA ASN A 383 19.19 -6.72 -0.21
C ASN A 383 18.68 -7.34 -1.53
N ARG A 384 17.45 -7.01 -1.95
CA ARG A 384 16.90 -7.46 -3.23
C ARG A 384 17.70 -6.90 -4.41
N ASN A 385 17.98 -5.59 -4.40
CA ASN A 385 18.74 -4.94 -5.47
C ASN A 385 20.18 -5.48 -5.54
N ASP A 386 20.82 -5.71 -4.40
CA ASP A 386 22.14 -6.33 -4.35
C ASP A 386 22.14 -7.75 -4.94
N ALA A 387 21.18 -8.59 -4.56
CA ALA A 387 21.06 -9.94 -5.10
C ALA A 387 20.79 -9.92 -6.62
N LEU A 388 19.94 -9.02 -7.10
CA LEU A 388 19.64 -8.85 -8.52
C LEU A 388 20.86 -8.40 -9.32
N LEU A 389 21.61 -7.41 -8.82
CA LEU A 389 22.83 -6.94 -9.48
C LEU A 389 23.89 -8.04 -9.53
N ASN A 390 24.09 -8.77 -8.43
CA ASN A 390 25.02 -9.89 -8.41
C ASN A 390 24.63 -10.96 -9.45
N SER A 391 23.34 -11.32 -9.53
CA SER A 391 22.83 -12.25 -10.54
C SER A 391 22.98 -11.71 -11.97
N PHE A 392 22.78 -10.42 -12.18
CA PHE A 392 22.95 -9.77 -13.49
C PHE A 392 24.40 -9.82 -13.97
N PHE A 393 25.35 -9.41 -13.11
CA PHE A 393 26.76 -9.36 -13.49
C PHE A 393 27.39 -10.74 -13.66
N SER A 394 27.01 -11.72 -12.84
CA SER A 394 27.50 -13.10 -12.97
C SER A 394 26.88 -13.86 -14.13
N GLY A 395 25.61 -13.58 -14.45
CA GLY A 395 24.89 -14.30 -15.50
C GLY A 395 25.19 -13.84 -16.93
N ARG A 396 25.95 -12.75 -17.13
CA ARG A 396 26.05 -12.03 -18.42
C ARG A 396 27.48 -11.71 -18.87
N GLU A 397 28.44 -12.51 -18.42
CA GLU A 397 29.86 -12.31 -18.77
C GLU A 397 30.10 -12.32 -20.29
N ASN A 398 29.33 -13.10 -21.04
CA ASN A 398 29.48 -13.20 -22.49
C ASN A 398 29.00 -11.94 -23.20
N GLU A 399 27.87 -11.38 -22.78
CA GLU A 399 27.31 -10.14 -23.31
C GLU A 399 28.22 -8.94 -23.02
N PHE A 400 28.87 -8.91 -21.85
CA PHE A 400 29.86 -7.88 -21.55
C PHE A 400 31.11 -8.02 -22.42
N LYS A 401 31.64 -9.25 -22.61
CA LYS A 401 32.76 -9.50 -23.53
C LYS A 401 32.41 -9.07 -24.96
N GLU A 402 31.21 -9.36 -25.43
CA GLU A 402 30.78 -8.94 -26.77
C GLU A 402 30.72 -7.41 -26.89
N LEU A 403 30.26 -6.69 -25.85
CA LEU A 403 30.29 -5.24 -25.84
C LEU A 403 31.72 -4.69 -25.84
N GLU A 404 32.62 -5.29 -25.05
CA GLU A 404 34.05 -4.93 -25.00
C GLU A 404 34.74 -5.13 -26.36
N GLU A 405 34.54 -6.29 -26.99
CA GLU A 405 35.09 -6.61 -28.32
C GLU A 405 34.61 -5.63 -29.40
N ARG A 406 33.38 -5.10 -29.24
CA ARG A 406 32.79 -4.09 -30.14
C ARG A 406 33.20 -2.66 -29.81
N GLY A 407 34.08 -2.44 -28.83
CA GLY A 407 34.58 -1.13 -28.42
C GLY A 407 33.66 -0.36 -27.47
N TYR A 408 32.69 -1.04 -26.85
CA TYR A 408 31.72 -0.48 -25.90
C TYR A 408 31.94 -0.95 -24.46
N GLY A 409 33.17 -1.38 -24.12
CA GLY A 409 33.58 -1.77 -22.78
C GLY A 409 33.43 -0.67 -21.71
N LEU A 410 33.42 -1.09 -20.44
CA LEU A 410 33.53 -0.22 -19.27
C LEU A 410 34.98 0.01 -18.84
#